data_AF-A0A399YR98-F1
#
_entry.id   AF-A0A399YR98-F1
#
_cell.length_a   1.000
_cell.length_b   1.000
_cell.length_c   1.000
_cell.angle_alpha   90.00
_cell.angle_beta   90.00
_cell.angle_gamma   90.00
#
_symmetry.space_group_name_H-M   'P 1'
#
loop_
_entity.id
_entity.type
_entity.pdbx_description
1 polymer ?
#
loop_
_entity_poly.entity_id
_entity_poly.type
_entity_poly.pdbx_seq_one_letter_code
_entity_poly.pdbx_strand_id
1 'polypeptide(L)'
;MTRLTRYHALAFMVLALLVAAALRLPNLANIPPGVHYDEAAYGLNAGDIGLRGDRPIFIPAFTGREPLYLYLAGGMARALGNTLFALRLTSAFVGLLTIAATYWLGREMLADRRVALLAAALLAVSFWHLLFSRLGFRVISQPLLQTLAVAALFRGLRGGRWSWLWVAGLLIGLSAYTYLAARLFPVLLGFALLPLLLDPDTRRLRARQLLLVALVAFLTALPLLAYFYYNPAAFWVRIGQVAPGEDSLNLSESLLRSLGMFFLRGDPYLRFNLPGRPLFDFVTGGLLLVGWLFCLLRYRRLPYDWQRAAVLLLLLAPLVMILPTALAVNEIVPSNLRAMGLIPFIFFLPPVGLIALLRDVERRFGRP
;
A
#
# COMPACT_ATOMS: atom_id res chain seq x y z
N MET A 1 -16.04 -26.64 -11.31
CA MET A 1 -16.25 -25.16 -11.20
C MET A 1 -16.26 -24.53 -12.59
N THR A 2 -17.34 -23.85 -12.97
CA THR A 2 -17.40 -23.04 -14.20
C THR A 2 -16.23 -22.05 -14.26
N ARG A 3 -15.57 -21.95 -15.43
CA ARG A 3 -14.47 -20.99 -15.61
C ARG A 3 -15.01 -19.57 -15.41
N LEU A 4 -14.43 -18.83 -14.47
CA LEU A 4 -14.73 -17.41 -14.24
C LEU A 4 -14.47 -16.62 -15.54
N THR A 5 -15.54 -16.31 -16.26
CA THR A 5 -15.45 -15.53 -17.50
C THR A 5 -15.10 -14.07 -17.19
N ARG A 6 -14.69 -13.30 -18.21
CA ARG A 6 -14.40 -11.87 -18.07
C ARG A 6 -15.61 -11.08 -17.55
N TYR A 7 -16.83 -11.48 -17.92
CA TYR A 7 -18.07 -10.82 -17.52
C TYR A 7 -18.38 -11.01 -16.04
N HIS A 8 -18.21 -12.23 -15.53
CA HIS A 8 -18.36 -12.51 -14.09
C HIS A 8 -17.37 -11.68 -13.26
N ALA A 9 -16.11 -11.60 -13.71
CA ALA A 9 -15.09 -10.81 -13.01
C ALA A 9 -15.39 -9.30 -13.04
N LEU A 10 -15.88 -8.79 -14.18
CA LEU A 10 -16.30 -7.40 -14.31
C LEU A 10 -17.48 -7.09 -13.39
N ALA A 11 -18.54 -7.90 -13.43
CA ALA A 11 -19.72 -7.72 -12.59
C ALA A 11 -19.36 -7.75 -11.09
N PHE A 12 -18.50 -8.68 -10.68
CA PHE A 12 -18.01 -8.75 -9.31
C PHE A 12 -17.22 -7.48 -8.91
N MET A 13 -16.33 -6.99 -9.79
CA MET A 13 -15.57 -5.76 -9.51
C MET A 13 -16.46 -4.52 -9.45
N VAL A 14 -17.47 -4.42 -10.34
CA VAL A 14 -18.45 -3.34 -10.29
C VAL A 14 -19.19 -3.38 -8.96
N LEU A 15 -19.67 -4.55 -8.53
CA LEU A 15 -20.33 -4.71 -7.23
C LEU A 15 -19.41 -4.32 -6.08
N ALA A 16 -18.15 -4.79 -6.06
CA ALA A 16 -17.18 -4.45 -5.03
C ALA A 16 -16.90 -2.94 -4.96
N LEU A 17 -16.80 -2.26 -6.11
CA LEU A 17 -16.61 -0.81 -6.18
C LEU A 17 -17.86 -0.03 -5.77
N LEU A 18 -19.06 -0.50 -6.12
CA LEU A 18 -20.32 0.09 -5.66
C LEU A 18 -20.47 0.00 -4.14
N VAL A 19 -20.18 -1.17 -3.56
CA VAL A 19 -20.14 -1.36 -2.10
C VAL A 19 -19.08 -0.43 -1.49
N ALA A 20 -17.88 -0.38 -2.07
CA ALA A 20 -16.82 0.50 -1.57
C ALA A 20 -17.22 1.99 -1.61
N ALA A 21 -17.91 2.42 -2.66
CA ALA A 21 -18.38 3.78 -2.85
C ALA A 21 -19.52 4.12 -1.87
N ALA A 22 -20.48 3.21 -1.71
CA ALA A 22 -21.57 3.35 -0.74
C ALA A 22 -21.05 3.51 0.70
N LEU A 23 -19.92 2.88 1.04
CA LEU A 23 -19.30 3.00 2.35
C LEU A 23 -18.45 4.29 2.53
N ARG A 24 -17.92 4.85 1.44
CA ARG A 24 -16.94 5.96 1.48
C ARG A 24 -17.53 7.34 1.19
N LEU A 25 -18.46 7.44 0.24
CA LEU A 25 -18.93 8.73 -0.28
C LEU A 25 -20.02 9.43 0.56
N PRO A 26 -20.93 8.73 1.26
CA PRO A 26 -21.99 9.41 2.00
C PRO A 26 -21.44 10.32 3.09
N ASN A 27 -21.94 11.55 3.14
CA ASN A 27 -21.69 12.54 4.19
C ASN A 27 -20.20 12.80 4.49
N LEU A 28 -19.36 12.87 3.45
CA LEU A 28 -17.91 13.11 3.61
C LEU A 28 -17.59 14.40 4.38
N ALA A 29 -18.40 15.44 4.24
CA ALA A 29 -18.17 16.72 4.90
C ALA A 29 -18.29 16.63 6.44
N ASN A 30 -19.16 15.76 6.96
CA ASN A 30 -19.45 15.70 8.39
C ASN A 30 -18.97 14.40 9.06
N ILE A 31 -18.64 13.35 8.29
CA ILE A 31 -18.24 12.04 8.84
C ILE A 31 -16.87 11.61 8.29
N PRO A 32 -15.87 11.39 9.17
CA PRO A 32 -15.94 11.46 10.65
C PRO A 32 -16.09 12.90 11.19
N PRO A 33 -16.67 13.07 12.40
CA PRO A 33 -16.92 14.38 12.98
C PRO A 33 -15.64 15.07 13.44
N GLY A 34 -15.65 16.40 13.41
CA GLY A 34 -14.50 17.22 13.73
C GLY A 34 -13.44 17.23 12.63
N VAL A 35 -12.51 18.18 12.75
CA VAL A 35 -11.36 18.32 11.85
C VAL A 35 -10.12 18.21 12.68
N HIS A 36 -9.34 17.16 12.45
CA HIS A 36 -8.06 17.00 13.11
C HIS A 36 -7.08 18.07 12.60
N TYR A 37 -6.14 18.55 13.44
CA TYR A 37 -5.20 19.59 13.05
C TYR A 37 -4.35 19.21 11.81
N ASP A 38 -3.94 17.94 11.68
CA ASP A 38 -3.28 17.45 10.47
C ASP A 38 -4.17 17.56 9.22
N GLU A 39 -5.46 17.25 9.35
CA GLU A 39 -6.43 17.32 8.24
C GLU A 39 -6.63 18.78 7.81
N ALA A 40 -6.81 19.68 8.79
CA ALA A 40 -6.92 21.11 8.54
C ALA A 40 -5.66 21.64 7.85
N ALA A 41 -4.48 21.24 8.33
CA ALA A 41 -3.22 21.64 7.73
C ALA A 41 -3.07 21.09 6.30
N TYR A 42 -3.53 19.86 6.00
CA TYR A 42 -3.55 19.36 4.62
C TYR A 42 -4.51 20.16 3.73
N GLY A 43 -5.67 20.58 4.25
CA GLY A 43 -6.58 21.47 3.53
C GLY A 43 -5.97 22.83 3.21
N LEU A 44 -5.22 23.43 4.15
CA LEU A 44 -4.48 24.67 3.89
C LEU A 44 -3.43 24.50 2.79
N ASN A 45 -2.56 23.49 2.91
CA ASN A 45 -1.52 23.24 1.90
C ASN A 45 -2.10 22.89 0.52
N ALA A 46 -3.22 22.16 0.47
CA ALA A 46 -3.93 21.89 -0.77
C ALA A 46 -4.48 23.20 -1.40
N GLY A 47 -5.01 24.10 -0.57
CA GLY A 47 -5.44 25.43 -0.99
C GLY A 47 -4.29 26.29 -1.53
N ASP A 48 -3.13 26.29 -0.86
CA ASP A 48 -1.93 27.00 -1.30
C ASP A 48 -1.49 26.52 -2.70
N ILE A 49 -1.42 25.20 -2.89
CA ILE A 49 -1.05 24.60 -4.20
C ILE A 49 -2.11 24.88 -5.27
N GLY A 50 -3.38 24.62 -4.96
CA GLY A 50 -4.47 24.66 -5.93
C GLY A 50 -4.87 26.09 -6.32
N LEU A 51 -5.04 26.95 -5.33
CA LEU A 51 -5.65 28.28 -5.48
C LEU A 51 -4.62 29.41 -5.53
N ARG A 52 -3.51 29.31 -4.80
CA ARG A 52 -2.46 30.34 -4.78
C ARG A 52 -1.33 30.08 -5.77
N GLY A 53 -1.23 28.84 -6.25
CA GLY A 53 -0.29 28.46 -7.30
C GLY A 53 1.05 27.97 -6.80
N ASP A 54 1.18 27.68 -5.50
CA ASP A 54 2.41 27.17 -4.90
C ASP A 54 2.81 25.82 -5.52
N ARG A 55 4.13 25.65 -5.74
CA ARG A 55 4.70 24.44 -6.36
C ARG A 55 5.81 23.82 -5.49
N PRO A 56 5.53 23.44 -4.23
CA PRO A 56 6.55 22.87 -3.35
C PRO A 56 7.02 21.52 -3.87
N ILE A 57 8.34 21.28 -3.83
CA ILE A 57 8.95 19.95 -4.00
C ILE A 57 8.80 19.16 -2.69
N PHE A 58 8.86 19.86 -1.57
CA PHE A 58 8.64 19.36 -0.22
C PHE A 58 8.06 20.51 0.62
N ILE A 59 7.25 20.19 1.64
CA ILE A 59 6.66 21.18 2.53
C ILE A 59 7.29 21.02 3.92
N PRO A 60 8.21 21.91 4.36
CA PRO A 60 8.89 21.78 5.65
C PRO A 60 7.97 21.96 6.86
N ALA A 61 6.89 22.72 6.70
CA ALA A 61 5.95 23.01 7.78
C ALA A 61 5.37 21.74 8.39
N PHE A 62 5.04 21.79 9.69
CA PHE A 62 4.42 20.70 10.44
C PHE A 62 5.17 19.37 10.32
N THR A 63 6.47 19.37 10.62
CA THR A 63 7.37 18.18 10.65
C THR A 63 7.71 17.56 9.29
N GLY A 64 7.43 18.27 8.19
CA GLY A 64 7.81 17.84 6.85
C GLY A 64 6.76 16.95 6.18
N ARG A 65 6.41 17.28 4.92
CA ARG A 65 5.38 16.59 4.15
C ARG A 65 5.77 16.45 2.69
N GLU A 66 5.62 15.23 2.20
CA GLU A 66 5.70 14.92 0.78
C GLU A 66 4.41 15.35 0.04
N PRO A 67 4.50 15.98 -1.15
CA PRO A 67 3.42 16.81 -1.67
C PRO A 67 2.42 16.11 -2.60
N LEU A 68 2.63 14.85 -3.00
CA LEU A 68 1.85 14.23 -4.09
C LEU A 68 0.33 14.28 -3.86
N TYR A 69 -0.10 13.84 -2.67
CA TYR A 69 -1.51 13.89 -2.32
C TYR A 69 -2.06 15.33 -2.29
N LEU A 70 -1.24 16.29 -1.85
CA LEU A 70 -1.65 17.69 -1.73
C LEU A 70 -1.82 18.36 -3.09
N TYR A 71 -1.06 17.93 -4.12
CA TYR A 71 -1.33 18.31 -5.50
C TYR A 71 -2.68 17.77 -6.00
N LEU A 72 -3.01 16.51 -5.70
CA LEU A 72 -4.32 15.93 -6.06
C LEU A 72 -5.46 16.67 -5.35
N ALA A 73 -5.30 16.92 -4.04
CA ALA A 73 -6.28 17.64 -3.24
C ALA A 73 -6.41 19.11 -3.67
N GLY A 74 -5.31 19.77 -4.04
CA GLY A 74 -5.32 21.13 -4.57
C GLY A 74 -6.04 21.23 -5.91
N GLY A 75 -5.87 20.23 -6.79
CA GLY A 75 -6.66 20.12 -8.02
C GLY A 75 -8.16 19.99 -7.73
N MET A 76 -8.53 19.17 -6.73
CA MET A 76 -9.93 19.05 -6.29
C MET A 76 -10.45 20.35 -5.68
N ALA A 77 -9.62 21.06 -4.91
CA ALA A 77 -9.96 22.35 -4.31
C ALA A 77 -10.20 23.44 -5.38
N ARG A 78 -9.47 23.41 -6.51
CA ARG A 78 -9.77 24.29 -7.66
C ARG A 78 -11.13 23.99 -8.29
N ALA A 79 -11.49 22.72 -8.38
CA ALA A 79 -12.71 22.29 -9.04
C ALA A 79 -13.97 22.51 -8.19
N LEU A 80 -13.88 22.27 -6.88
CA LEU A 80 -15.04 22.21 -5.96
C LEU A 80 -14.96 23.20 -4.79
N GLY A 81 -13.93 24.03 -4.74
CA GLY A 81 -13.62 24.92 -3.62
C GLY A 81 -12.77 24.24 -2.54
N ASN A 82 -12.01 25.05 -1.77
CA ASN A 82 -11.19 24.55 -0.65
C ASN A 82 -12.06 24.22 0.56
N THR A 83 -12.71 23.06 0.52
CA THR A 83 -13.63 22.57 1.55
C THR A 83 -13.16 21.22 2.09
N LEU A 84 -13.60 20.88 3.31
CA LEU A 84 -13.35 19.55 3.87
C LEU A 84 -13.95 18.43 3.02
N PHE A 85 -15.10 18.69 2.38
CA PHE A 85 -15.70 17.80 1.41
C PHE A 85 -14.74 17.50 0.25
N ALA A 86 -14.17 18.52 -0.39
CA ALA A 86 -13.23 18.35 -1.51
C ALA A 86 -11.97 17.57 -1.10
N LEU A 87 -11.43 17.87 0.08
CA LEU A 87 -10.26 17.15 0.63
C LEU A 87 -10.58 15.67 0.87
N ARG A 88 -11.67 15.36 1.56
CA ARG A 88 -12.05 13.97 1.86
C ARG A 88 -12.54 13.21 0.63
N LEU A 89 -13.15 13.89 -0.34
CA LEU A 89 -13.50 13.32 -1.64
C LEU A 89 -12.25 12.88 -2.40
N THR A 90 -11.16 13.65 -2.32
CA THR A 90 -9.86 13.27 -2.89
C THR A 90 -9.39 11.94 -2.31
N SER A 91 -9.37 11.80 -0.98
CA SER A 91 -9.02 10.53 -0.32
C SER A 91 -9.95 9.38 -0.70
N ALA A 92 -11.26 9.63 -0.77
CA ALA A 92 -12.24 8.60 -1.11
C ALA A 92 -12.01 8.08 -2.52
N PHE A 93 -11.70 8.97 -3.47
CA PHE A 93 -11.37 8.61 -4.84
C PHE A 93 -10.07 7.82 -4.93
N VAL A 94 -9.01 8.25 -4.23
CA VAL A 94 -7.73 7.51 -4.13
C VAL A 94 -7.94 6.11 -3.54
N GLY A 95 -8.81 5.98 -2.52
CA GLY A 95 -9.20 4.70 -1.94
C GLY A 95 -9.92 3.79 -2.93
N LEU A 96 -10.89 4.31 -3.69
CA LEU A 96 -11.60 3.53 -4.73
C LEU A 96 -10.65 3.06 -5.84
N LEU A 97 -9.74 3.93 -6.27
CA LEU A 97 -8.69 3.57 -7.23
C LEU A 97 -7.76 2.49 -6.68
N THR A 98 -7.44 2.52 -5.39
CA THR A 98 -6.61 1.49 -4.76
C THR A 98 -7.29 0.12 -4.87
N ILE A 99 -8.60 0.04 -4.61
CA ILE A 99 -9.37 -1.22 -4.71
C ILE A 99 -9.35 -1.77 -6.15
N ALA A 100 -9.58 -0.91 -7.13
CA ALA A 100 -9.51 -1.30 -8.54
C ALA A 100 -8.08 -1.76 -8.93
N ALA A 101 -7.06 -1.04 -8.45
CA ALA A 101 -5.65 -1.37 -8.66
C ALA A 101 -5.28 -2.70 -7.99
N THR A 102 -5.85 -3.05 -6.84
CA THR A 102 -5.60 -4.33 -6.15
C THR A 102 -6.05 -5.51 -7.01
N TYR A 103 -7.20 -5.41 -7.67
CA TYR A 103 -7.62 -6.43 -8.63
C TYR A 103 -6.62 -6.56 -9.79
N TRP A 104 -6.17 -5.44 -10.35
CA TRP A 104 -5.18 -5.46 -11.42
C TRP A 104 -3.85 -6.07 -10.96
N LEU A 105 -3.34 -5.66 -9.80
CA LEU A 105 -2.13 -6.21 -9.18
C LEU A 105 -2.23 -7.73 -9.01
N GLY A 106 -3.33 -8.25 -8.45
CA GLY A 106 -3.49 -9.69 -8.26
C GLY A 106 -3.43 -10.48 -9.57
N ARG A 107 -3.99 -9.92 -10.66
CA ARG A 107 -3.91 -10.53 -11.99
C ARG A 107 -2.50 -10.57 -12.56
N GLU A 108 -1.72 -9.52 -12.36
CA GLU A 108 -0.36 -9.43 -12.89
C GLU A 108 0.64 -10.18 -12.01
N MET A 109 0.54 -10.05 -10.70
CA MET A 109 1.46 -10.64 -9.72
C MET A 109 1.24 -12.14 -9.51
N LEU A 110 -0.01 -12.59 -9.44
CA LEU A 110 -0.34 -13.99 -9.08
C LEU A 110 -0.95 -14.80 -10.21
N ALA A 111 -1.33 -14.16 -11.32
CA ALA A 111 -2.01 -14.79 -12.45
C ALA A 111 -3.32 -15.51 -12.07
N ASP A 112 -3.91 -15.21 -10.92
CA ASP A 112 -5.13 -15.85 -10.41
C ASP A 112 -6.22 -14.80 -10.21
N ARG A 113 -7.28 -14.89 -11.03
CA ARG A 113 -8.42 -13.96 -10.98
C ARG A 113 -9.22 -14.10 -9.69
N ARG A 114 -9.30 -15.30 -9.10
CA ARG A 114 -10.09 -15.54 -7.89
C ARG A 114 -9.43 -14.86 -6.70
N VAL A 115 -8.12 -15.06 -6.55
CA VAL A 115 -7.31 -14.36 -5.54
C VAL A 115 -7.44 -12.84 -5.69
N ALA A 116 -7.33 -12.34 -6.93
CA ALA A 116 -7.43 -10.91 -7.20
C ALA A 116 -8.80 -10.30 -6.85
N LEU A 117 -9.90 -10.97 -7.22
CA LEU A 117 -11.26 -10.52 -6.90
C LEU A 117 -11.51 -10.52 -5.39
N LEU A 118 -11.13 -11.60 -4.71
CA LEU A 118 -11.31 -11.74 -3.27
C LEU A 118 -10.46 -10.71 -2.50
N ALA A 119 -9.21 -10.46 -2.91
CA ALA A 119 -8.37 -9.44 -2.29
C ALA A 119 -8.97 -8.03 -2.44
N ALA A 120 -9.49 -7.70 -3.62
CA ALA A 120 -10.17 -6.42 -3.86
C ALA A 120 -11.47 -6.30 -3.02
N ALA A 121 -12.25 -7.38 -2.91
CA ALA A 121 -13.45 -7.40 -2.06
C ALA A 121 -13.13 -7.21 -0.57
N LEU A 122 -12.11 -7.90 -0.05
CA LEU A 122 -11.66 -7.73 1.33
C LEU A 122 -11.19 -6.29 1.59
N LEU A 123 -10.45 -5.70 0.65
CA LEU A 123 -10.00 -4.31 0.76
C LEU A 123 -11.17 -3.30 0.66
N ALA A 124 -12.19 -3.62 -0.14
CA ALA A 124 -13.37 -2.77 -0.30
C ALA A 124 -14.12 -2.57 1.02
N VAL A 125 -14.24 -3.62 1.83
CA VAL A 125 -14.94 -3.61 3.13
C VAL A 125 -14.01 -3.49 4.34
N SER A 126 -12.70 -3.42 4.13
CA SER A 126 -11.71 -3.24 5.20
C SER A 126 -11.94 -1.92 5.94
N PHE A 127 -12.24 -2.00 7.24
CA PHE A 127 -12.41 -0.84 8.10
C PHE A 127 -11.17 0.06 8.09
N TRP A 128 -9.97 -0.54 8.14
CA TRP A 128 -8.71 0.18 8.12
C TRP A 128 -8.56 1.04 6.86
N HIS A 129 -8.74 0.45 5.67
CA HIS A 129 -8.62 1.18 4.42
C HIS A 129 -9.77 2.18 4.23
N LEU A 130 -10.99 1.82 4.64
CA LEU A 130 -12.17 2.69 4.60
C LEU A 130 -11.97 3.95 5.44
N LEU A 131 -11.48 3.82 6.67
CA LEU A 131 -11.25 4.95 7.58
C LEU A 131 -10.30 5.98 6.95
N PHE A 132 -9.13 5.54 6.46
CA PHE A 132 -8.19 6.43 5.79
C PHE A 132 -8.66 6.93 4.42
N SER A 133 -9.59 6.22 3.76
CA SER A 133 -10.25 6.74 2.55
C SER A 133 -11.25 7.86 2.86
N ARG A 134 -11.73 7.97 4.09
CA ARG A 134 -12.68 9.02 4.52
C ARG A 134 -12.00 10.21 5.20
N LEU A 135 -10.75 10.03 5.64
CA LEU A 135 -9.92 11.09 6.19
C LEU A 135 -9.12 11.76 5.07
N GLY A 136 -8.97 13.09 5.12
CA GLY A 136 -8.19 13.91 4.18
C GLY A 136 -6.67 13.75 4.28
N PHE A 137 -6.16 12.54 4.56
CA PHE A 137 -4.77 12.29 4.91
C PHE A 137 -3.95 11.78 3.73
N ARG A 138 -2.75 12.37 3.54
CA ARG A 138 -1.84 12.02 2.45
C ARG A 138 -1.43 10.55 2.35
N VAL A 139 -1.45 9.84 3.47
CA VAL A 139 -1.04 8.44 3.57
C VAL A 139 -1.85 7.52 2.66
N ILE A 140 -3.10 7.88 2.33
CA ILE A 140 -3.96 7.07 1.45
C ILE A 140 -3.42 6.92 0.03
N SER A 141 -2.56 7.83 -0.43
CA SER A 141 -1.89 7.74 -1.73
C SER A 141 -0.80 6.68 -1.80
N GLN A 142 -0.19 6.31 -0.66
CA GLN A 142 0.89 5.34 -0.64
C GLN A 142 0.43 3.95 -1.14
N PRO A 143 -0.67 3.35 -0.61
CA PRO A 143 -1.18 2.08 -1.12
C PRO A 143 -1.48 2.10 -2.63
N LEU A 144 -2.08 3.18 -3.15
CA LEU A 144 -2.41 3.30 -4.56
C LEU A 144 -1.14 3.22 -5.43
N LEU A 145 -0.17 4.08 -5.15
CA LEU A 145 1.06 4.19 -5.95
C LEU A 145 1.87 2.90 -5.89
N GLN A 146 2.00 2.29 -4.71
CA GLN A 146 2.67 0.99 -4.55
C GLN A 146 1.95 -0.11 -5.33
N THR A 147 0.62 -0.17 -5.25
CA THR A 147 -0.18 -1.19 -5.95
C THR A 147 -0.03 -1.07 -7.46
N LEU A 148 -0.16 0.15 -8.01
CA LEU A 148 0.02 0.41 -9.44
C LEU A 148 1.46 0.13 -9.90
N ALA A 149 2.46 0.52 -9.11
CA ALA A 149 3.87 0.29 -9.40
C ALA A 149 4.17 -1.20 -9.55
N VAL A 150 3.74 -2.02 -8.58
CA VAL A 150 3.97 -3.47 -8.62
C VAL A 150 3.16 -4.13 -9.72
N ALA A 151 1.91 -3.69 -9.97
CA ALA A 151 1.11 -4.22 -11.07
C ALA A 151 1.77 -3.97 -12.44
N ALA A 152 2.25 -2.75 -12.67
CA ALA A 152 2.99 -2.38 -13.88
C ALA A 152 4.30 -3.18 -14.00
N LEU A 153 5.04 -3.34 -12.90
CA LEU A 153 6.29 -4.11 -12.88
C LEU A 153 6.06 -5.55 -13.32
N PHE A 154 5.13 -6.28 -12.68
CA PHE A 154 4.86 -7.67 -13.04
C PHE A 154 4.27 -7.83 -14.44
N ARG A 155 3.48 -6.85 -14.91
CA ARG A 155 3.01 -6.82 -16.30
C ARG A 155 4.15 -6.69 -17.30
N GLY A 156 5.12 -5.83 -17.01
CA GLY A 156 6.34 -5.66 -17.82
C GLY A 156 7.20 -6.92 -17.81
N LEU A 157 7.42 -7.51 -16.63
CA LEU A 157 8.25 -8.71 -16.45
C LEU A 157 7.67 -9.96 -17.12
N ARG A 158 6.34 -10.16 -17.04
CA ARG A 158 5.65 -11.32 -17.63
C ARG A 158 5.42 -11.19 -19.13
N GLY A 159 5.07 -10.00 -19.57
CA GLY A 159 4.74 -9.75 -20.98
C GLY A 159 5.94 -9.39 -21.85
N GLY A 160 7.13 -9.20 -21.27
CA GLY A 160 8.31 -8.68 -21.98
C GLY A 160 8.13 -7.24 -22.48
N ARG A 161 7.15 -6.50 -21.94
CA ARG A 161 6.74 -5.19 -22.45
C ARG A 161 7.47 -4.08 -21.70
N TRP A 162 8.53 -3.57 -22.29
CA TRP A 162 9.39 -2.53 -21.71
C TRP A 162 8.65 -1.25 -21.35
N SER A 163 7.60 -0.87 -22.07
CA SER A 163 6.77 0.30 -21.73
C SER A 163 6.17 0.22 -20.31
N TRP A 164 5.79 -0.97 -19.85
CA TRP A 164 5.29 -1.15 -18.48
C TRP A 164 6.41 -1.07 -17.43
N LEU A 165 7.67 -1.33 -17.80
CA LEU A 165 8.82 -1.13 -16.90
C LEU A 165 9.13 0.35 -16.71
N TRP A 166 8.98 1.17 -17.76
CA TRP A 166 9.03 2.64 -17.63
C TRP A 166 7.94 3.15 -16.68
N VAL A 167 6.70 2.69 -16.87
CA VAL A 167 5.58 3.04 -15.98
C VAL A 167 5.84 2.58 -14.55
N ALA A 168 6.39 1.37 -14.35
CA ALA A 168 6.75 0.86 -13.03
C ALA A 168 7.81 1.75 -12.36
N GLY A 169 8.90 2.09 -13.05
CA GLY A 169 9.92 2.98 -12.52
C GLY A 169 9.36 4.35 -12.14
N LEU A 170 8.55 4.96 -13.02
CA LEU A 170 7.88 6.23 -12.74
C LEU A 170 7.03 6.16 -11.46
N LEU A 171 6.20 5.12 -11.32
CA LEU A 171 5.32 4.96 -10.16
C LEU A 171 6.10 4.64 -8.86
N ILE A 172 7.21 3.89 -8.94
CA ILE A 172 8.11 3.67 -7.79
C ILE A 172 8.73 4.99 -7.36
N GLY A 173 9.24 5.80 -8.30
CA GLY A 173 9.79 7.12 -7.97
C GLY A 173 8.74 8.08 -7.40
N LEU A 174 7.53 8.12 -7.98
CA LEU A 174 6.41 8.91 -7.46
C LEU A 174 5.97 8.46 -6.05
N SER A 175 6.15 7.18 -5.70
CA SER A 175 5.83 6.70 -4.36
C SER A 175 6.64 7.43 -3.27
N ALA A 176 7.85 7.91 -3.58
CA ALA A 176 8.67 8.71 -2.66
C ALA A 176 8.01 10.03 -2.26
N TYR A 177 7.05 10.53 -3.04
CA TYR A 177 6.34 11.79 -2.79
C TYR A 177 5.02 11.59 -2.02
N THR A 178 4.73 10.38 -1.52
CA THR A 178 3.45 10.06 -0.86
C THR A 178 3.50 10.22 0.65
N TYR A 179 4.22 9.33 1.32
CA TYR A 179 4.34 9.25 2.78
C TYR A 179 5.70 8.72 3.19
N LEU A 180 6.19 9.13 4.36
CA LEU A 180 7.52 8.77 4.85
C LEU A 180 7.78 7.26 4.82
N ALA A 181 6.78 6.46 5.19
CA ALA A 181 6.88 5.00 5.21
C ALA A 181 7.14 4.38 3.82
N ALA A 182 6.87 5.12 2.74
CA ALA A 182 7.19 4.68 1.38
C ALA A 182 8.71 4.54 1.14
N ARG A 183 9.58 5.12 1.99
CA ARG A 183 11.04 4.94 1.89
C ARG A 183 11.49 3.48 2.04
N LEU A 184 10.71 2.62 2.72
CA LEU A 184 11.00 1.18 2.81
C LEU A 184 10.53 0.37 1.60
N PHE A 185 9.73 0.96 0.71
CA PHE A 185 9.19 0.25 -0.44
C PHE A 185 10.28 -0.18 -1.44
N PRO A 186 11.25 0.67 -1.84
CA PRO A 186 12.38 0.23 -2.67
C PRO A 186 13.21 -0.88 -2.01
N VAL A 187 13.35 -0.86 -0.67
CA VAL A 187 14.06 -1.90 0.08
C VAL A 187 13.34 -3.24 -0.04
N LEU A 188 12.02 -3.25 0.19
CA LEU A 188 11.18 -4.43 -0.01
C LEU A 188 11.33 -4.98 -1.44
N LEU A 189 11.23 -4.12 -2.47
CA LEU A 189 11.38 -4.53 -3.86
C LEU A 189 12.78 -5.09 -4.15
N GLY A 190 13.83 -4.47 -3.63
CA GLY A 190 15.21 -4.92 -3.81
C GLY A 190 15.39 -6.37 -3.38
N PHE A 191 14.91 -6.73 -2.19
CA PHE A 191 14.97 -8.11 -1.70
C PHE A 191 13.99 -9.05 -2.41
N ALA A 192 12.76 -8.60 -2.63
CA ALA A 192 11.72 -9.43 -3.25
C ALA A 192 12.05 -9.81 -4.72
N LEU A 193 12.81 -8.98 -5.43
CA LEU A 193 13.15 -9.19 -6.85
C LEU A 193 14.45 -9.97 -7.06
N LEU A 194 15.21 -10.29 -6.00
CA LEU A 194 16.43 -11.11 -6.09
C LEU A 194 16.27 -12.40 -6.89
N PRO A 195 15.16 -13.16 -6.80
CA PRO A 195 14.99 -14.39 -7.58
C PRO A 195 15.11 -14.19 -9.09
N LEU A 196 14.83 -12.99 -9.61
CA LEU A 196 14.99 -12.65 -11.04
C LEU A 196 16.45 -12.66 -11.50
N LEU A 197 17.41 -12.57 -10.58
CA LEU A 197 18.84 -12.48 -10.90
C LEU A 197 19.58 -13.81 -10.69
N LEU A 198 18.88 -14.84 -10.18
CA LEU A 198 19.48 -16.12 -9.83
C LEU A 198 19.57 -17.10 -11.01
N ASP A 199 18.70 -16.95 -12.01
CA ASP A 199 18.66 -17.82 -13.18
C ASP A 199 19.72 -17.36 -14.22
N PRO A 200 20.76 -18.17 -14.51
CA PRO A 200 21.84 -17.80 -15.43
C PRO A 200 21.37 -17.43 -16.84
N ASP A 201 20.28 -18.03 -17.30
CA ASP A 201 19.78 -17.86 -18.68
C ASP A 201 19.06 -16.52 -18.84
N THR A 202 18.35 -16.08 -17.79
CA THR A 202 17.52 -14.87 -17.83
C THR A 202 18.15 -13.68 -17.10
N ARG A 203 19.15 -13.89 -16.21
CA ARG A 203 19.71 -12.84 -15.33
C ARG A 203 20.18 -11.58 -16.07
N ARG A 204 20.77 -11.71 -17.27
CA ARG A 204 21.26 -10.54 -18.04
C ARG A 204 20.09 -9.67 -18.51
N LEU A 205 19.02 -10.29 -19.01
CA LEU A 205 17.81 -9.59 -19.40
C LEU A 205 17.13 -8.96 -18.17
N ARG A 206 16.99 -9.73 -17.08
CA ARG A 206 16.38 -9.27 -15.84
C ARG A 206 17.17 -8.11 -15.21
N ALA A 207 18.49 -8.17 -15.20
CA ALA A 207 19.33 -7.08 -14.74
C ALA A 207 19.10 -5.79 -15.55
N ARG A 208 19.00 -5.87 -16.89
CA ARG A 208 18.67 -4.70 -17.73
C ARG A 208 17.28 -4.15 -17.44
N GLN A 209 16.28 -5.03 -17.26
CA GLN A 209 14.91 -4.64 -16.91
C GLN A 209 14.87 -3.93 -15.55
N LEU A 210 15.53 -4.48 -14.53
CA LEU A 210 15.59 -3.91 -13.19
C LEU A 210 16.41 -2.61 -13.16
N LEU A 211 17.51 -2.53 -13.91
CA LEU A 211 18.30 -1.32 -14.07
C LEU A 211 17.47 -0.19 -14.68
N LEU A 212 16.68 -0.49 -15.73
CA LEU A 212 15.77 0.50 -16.29
C LEU A 212 14.76 1.00 -15.25
N VAL A 213 14.10 0.08 -14.55
CA VAL A 213 13.12 0.44 -13.50
C VAL A 213 13.78 1.31 -12.42
N ALA A 214 14.97 0.92 -11.95
CA ALA A 214 15.72 1.66 -10.94
C ALA A 214 16.15 3.06 -11.43
N LEU A 215 16.64 3.16 -12.67
CA LEU A 215 17.05 4.43 -13.26
C LEU A 215 15.85 5.39 -13.39
N VAL A 216 14.71 4.90 -13.91
CA VAL A 216 13.51 5.73 -14.06
C VAL A 216 12.94 6.14 -12.71
N ALA A 217 12.94 5.22 -11.73
CA ALA A 217 12.53 5.54 -10.36
C ALA A 217 13.44 6.60 -9.72
N PHE A 218 14.75 6.47 -9.89
CA PHE A 218 15.73 7.44 -9.43
C PHE A 218 15.52 8.81 -10.07
N LEU A 219 15.42 8.88 -11.40
CA LEU A 219 15.19 10.14 -12.12
C LEU A 219 13.88 10.82 -11.72
N THR A 220 12.83 10.04 -11.45
CA THR A 220 11.55 10.56 -10.97
C THR A 220 11.64 11.08 -9.54
N ALA A 221 12.37 10.39 -8.66
CA ALA A 221 12.60 10.82 -7.28
C ALA A 221 13.66 11.93 -7.16
N LEU A 222 14.44 12.18 -8.22
CA LEU A 222 15.60 13.07 -8.22
C LEU A 222 15.30 14.48 -7.71
N PRO A 223 14.19 15.16 -8.09
CA PRO A 223 13.87 16.48 -7.54
C PRO A 223 13.76 16.48 -6.01
N LEU A 224 13.09 15.49 -5.43
CA LEU A 224 12.94 15.35 -3.98
C LEU A 224 14.27 14.98 -3.30
N LEU A 225 15.05 14.08 -3.92
CA LEU A 225 16.37 13.70 -3.42
C LEU A 225 17.33 14.90 -3.43
N ALA A 226 17.33 15.69 -4.50
CA ALA A 226 18.09 16.94 -4.59
C ALA A 226 17.65 17.94 -3.52
N TYR A 227 16.35 18.09 -3.30
CA TYR A 227 15.84 18.94 -2.21
C TYR A 227 16.39 18.51 -0.85
N PHE A 228 16.37 17.22 -0.53
CA PHE A 228 16.91 16.70 0.73
C PHE A 228 18.43 16.81 0.84
N TYR A 229 19.16 16.74 -0.28
CA TYR A 229 20.60 16.99 -0.31
C TYR A 229 20.94 18.42 0.11
N TYR A 230 20.21 19.41 -0.40
CA TYR A 230 20.40 20.82 -0.03
C TYR A 230 19.75 21.20 1.30
N ASN A 231 18.80 20.40 1.80
CA ASN A 231 18.07 20.64 3.05
C ASN A 231 18.10 19.38 3.93
N PRO A 232 19.27 18.97 4.45
CA PRO A 232 19.41 17.69 5.16
C PRO A 232 18.51 17.60 6.39
N ALA A 233 18.26 18.72 7.08
CA ALA A 233 17.34 18.77 8.22
C ALA A 233 15.93 18.29 7.82
N ALA A 234 15.43 18.64 6.64
CA ALA A 234 14.10 18.23 6.16
C ALA A 234 13.98 16.70 5.98
N PHE A 235 15.09 16.01 5.70
CA PHE A 235 15.12 14.56 5.62
C PHE A 235 15.07 13.89 6.99
N TRP A 236 15.78 14.48 7.96
CA TRP A 236 16.04 13.89 9.28
C TRP A 236 15.01 14.24 10.35
N VAL A 237 14.33 15.39 10.26
CA VAL A 237 13.38 15.87 11.31
C VAL A 237 12.40 14.76 11.74
N ARG A 238 11.76 14.08 10.79
CA ARG A 238 10.77 13.06 11.13
C ARG A 238 11.38 11.74 11.59
N ILE A 239 12.61 11.42 11.17
CA ILE A 239 13.36 10.25 11.66
C ILE A 239 13.80 10.50 13.11
N GLY A 240 14.32 11.68 13.42
CA GLY A 240 14.75 12.05 14.77
C GLY A 240 13.60 12.05 15.79
N GLN A 241 12.40 12.49 15.39
CA GLN A 241 11.23 12.47 16.29
C GLN A 241 10.78 11.07 16.70
N VAL A 242 10.97 10.08 15.83
CA VAL A 242 10.51 8.71 16.06
C VAL A 242 11.61 7.79 16.59
N ALA A 243 12.88 8.22 16.53
CA ALA A 243 14.04 7.48 17.01
C ALA A 243 14.04 7.32 18.54
N PRO A 244 14.62 6.25 19.11
CA PRO A 244 14.57 5.97 20.55
C PRO A 244 15.06 7.13 21.43
N GLY A 245 14.23 7.57 22.38
CA GLY A 245 14.59 8.45 23.51
C GLY A 245 14.73 7.70 24.84
N GLU A 246 14.98 8.42 25.95
CA GLU A 246 15.20 7.82 27.29
C GLU A 246 13.97 7.02 27.80
N ASP A 247 12.75 7.48 27.52
CA ASP A 247 11.48 6.81 27.90
C ASP A 247 10.88 5.92 26.80
N SER A 248 11.69 5.55 25.79
CA SER A 248 11.19 4.84 24.62
C SER A 248 10.98 3.35 24.85
N LEU A 249 10.02 2.76 24.12
CA LEU A 249 9.86 1.32 24.10
C LEU A 249 11.13 0.65 23.56
N ASN A 250 11.54 -0.45 24.18
CA ASN A 250 12.54 -1.33 23.62
C ASN A 250 12.13 -1.78 22.21
N LEU A 251 13.08 -1.84 21.27
CA LEU A 251 12.79 -2.18 19.87
C LEU A 251 12.09 -3.54 19.74
N SER A 252 12.48 -4.53 20.55
CA SER A 252 11.84 -5.85 20.58
C SER A 252 10.38 -5.77 21.01
N GLU A 253 10.08 -4.96 22.03
CA GLU A 253 8.73 -4.73 22.50
C GLU A 253 7.88 -4.00 21.45
N SER A 254 8.43 -2.97 20.83
CA SER A 254 7.76 -2.23 19.75
C SER A 254 7.47 -3.13 18.54
N LEU A 255 8.40 -4.01 18.18
CA LEU A 255 8.23 -5.01 17.13
C LEU A 255 7.14 -6.02 17.50
N LEU A 256 7.13 -6.55 18.73
CA LEU A 256 6.11 -7.48 19.21
C LEU A 256 4.72 -6.84 19.23
N ARG A 257 4.58 -5.60 19.71
CA ARG A 257 3.33 -4.84 19.67
C ARG A 257 2.86 -4.60 18.24
N SER A 258 3.80 -4.28 17.35
CA SER A 258 3.52 -4.10 15.91
C SER A 258 3.08 -5.40 15.23
N LEU A 259 3.70 -6.55 15.54
CA LEU A 259 3.23 -7.86 15.07
C LEU A 259 1.88 -8.25 15.69
N GLY A 260 1.64 -7.84 16.94
CA GLY A 260 0.36 -8.01 17.62
C GLY A 260 -0.80 -7.27 16.93
N MET A 261 -0.52 -6.22 16.13
CA MET A 261 -1.56 -5.43 15.46
C MET A 261 -2.40 -6.24 14.46
N PHE A 262 -1.84 -7.32 13.92
CA PHE A 262 -2.54 -8.14 12.92
C PHE A 262 -3.74 -8.88 13.53
N PHE A 263 -3.60 -9.39 14.77
CA PHE A 263 -4.55 -10.35 15.34
C PHE A 263 -4.93 -10.10 16.81
N LEU A 264 -4.11 -9.39 17.58
CA LEU A 264 -4.26 -9.26 19.03
C LEU A 264 -4.78 -7.88 19.41
N ARG A 265 -3.99 -6.83 19.14
CA ARG A 265 -4.30 -5.47 19.59
C ARG A 265 -3.78 -4.45 18.59
N GLY A 266 -4.69 -3.75 17.93
CA GLY A 266 -4.37 -2.70 16.96
C GLY A 266 -4.15 -1.33 17.59
N ASP A 267 -4.11 -0.30 16.75
CA ASP A 267 -3.89 1.09 17.14
C ASP A 267 -4.94 1.54 18.18
N PRO A 268 -4.52 2.13 19.33
CA PRO A 268 -5.42 2.60 20.38
C PRO A 268 -6.08 3.96 20.06
N TYR A 269 -5.57 4.73 19.09
CA TYR A 269 -6.17 6.02 18.77
C TYR A 269 -7.49 5.84 18.02
N LEU A 270 -8.58 6.33 18.62
CA LEU A 270 -9.93 6.36 18.05
C LEU A 270 -9.98 6.94 16.62
N ARG A 271 -9.07 7.86 16.31
CA ARG A 271 -8.94 8.49 14.98
C ARG A 271 -8.44 7.54 13.89
N PHE A 272 -7.60 6.56 14.25
CA PHE A 272 -6.95 5.65 13.30
C PHE A 272 -7.46 4.21 13.40
N ASN A 273 -8.33 3.95 14.38
CA ASN A 273 -8.93 2.65 14.60
C ASN A 273 -10.13 2.73 15.54
N LEU A 274 -10.90 1.64 15.61
CA LEU A 274 -11.63 1.35 16.85
C LEU A 274 -10.58 0.96 17.90
N PRO A 275 -10.49 1.66 19.06
CA PRO A 275 -9.37 1.51 19.96
C PRO A 275 -9.03 0.05 20.27
N GLY A 276 -7.81 -0.36 19.92
CA GLY A 276 -7.29 -1.70 20.19
C GLY A 276 -7.81 -2.81 19.25
N ARG A 277 -8.75 -2.54 18.34
CA ARG A 277 -9.25 -3.56 17.40
C ARG A 277 -8.11 -4.05 16.49
N PRO A 278 -7.84 -5.35 16.36
CA PRO A 278 -6.82 -5.85 15.42
C PRO A 278 -7.22 -5.57 13.97
N LEU A 279 -6.22 -5.58 13.07
CA LEU A 279 -6.45 -5.33 11.64
C LEU A 279 -7.36 -6.39 10.99
N PHE A 280 -7.24 -7.64 11.42
CA PHE A 280 -8.02 -8.76 10.91
C PHE A 280 -8.80 -9.42 12.04
N ASP A 281 -10.02 -9.84 11.74
CA ASP A 281 -10.76 -10.77 12.59
C ASP A 281 -10.12 -12.17 12.58
N PHE A 282 -10.56 -13.04 13.48
CA PHE A 282 -10.02 -14.38 13.65
C PHE A 282 -10.07 -15.22 12.36
N VAL A 283 -11.14 -15.12 11.57
CA VAL A 283 -11.31 -15.92 10.34
C VAL A 283 -10.39 -15.40 9.24
N THR A 284 -10.45 -14.10 8.95
CA THR A 284 -9.59 -13.49 7.91
C THR A 284 -8.12 -13.61 8.30
N GLY A 285 -7.80 -13.48 9.58
CA GLY A 285 -6.45 -13.62 10.10
C GLY A 285 -5.92 -15.06 10.06
N GLY A 286 -6.75 -16.05 10.39
CA GLY A 286 -6.40 -17.46 10.21
C GLY A 286 -6.12 -17.79 8.74
N LEU A 287 -6.95 -17.31 7.82
CA LEU A 287 -6.73 -17.46 6.38
C LEU A 287 -5.45 -16.76 5.91
N LEU A 288 -5.11 -15.59 6.47
CA LEU A 288 -3.85 -14.90 6.20
C LEU A 288 -2.66 -15.78 6.57
N LEU A 289 -2.65 -16.35 7.78
CA LEU A 289 -1.57 -17.23 8.25
C LEU A 289 -1.44 -18.49 7.38
N VAL A 290 -2.56 -19.12 7.03
CA VAL A 290 -2.58 -20.27 6.11
C VAL A 290 -2.03 -19.87 4.74
N GLY A 291 -2.43 -18.72 4.20
CA GLY A 291 -1.92 -18.21 2.93
C GLY A 291 -0.43 -17.89 2.96
N TRP A 292 0.05 -17.33 4.07
CA TRP A 292 1.47 -17.01 4.27
C TRP A 292 2.31 -18.29 4.38
N LEU A 293 1.85 -19.28 5.14
CA LEU A 293 2.46 -20.61 5.21
C LEU A 293 2.46 -21.32 3.86
N PHE A 294 1.34 -21.25 3.12
CA PHE A 294 1.24 -21.83 1.78
C PHE A 294 2.26 -21.21 0.81
N CYS A 295 2.41 -19.87 0.84
CA CYS A 295 3.45 -19.16 0.08
C CYS A 295 4.85 -19.68 0.43
N LEU A 296 5.16 -19.85 1.71
CA LEU A 296 6.45 -20.34 2.19
C LEU A 296 6.74 -21.77 1.69
N LEU A 297 5.78 -22.68 1.87
CA LEU A 297 5.92 -24.09 1.48
C LEU A 297 6.02 -24.28 -0.04
N ARG A 298 5.32 -23.44 -0.81
CA ARG A 298 5.28 -23.55 -2.27
C ARG A 298 6.42 -22.81 -2.95
N TYR A 299 7.14 -21.93 -2.26
CA TYR A 299 8.19 -21.05 -2.82
C TYR A 299 9.20 -21.81 -3.69
N ARG A 300 9.76 -22.91 -3.19
CA ARG A 300 10.78 -23.69 -3.92
C ARG A 300 10.24 -24.50 -5.11
N ARG A 301 8.91 -24.69 -5.18
CA ARG A 301 8.24 -25.43 -6.26
C ARG A 301 7.78 -24.52 -7.40
N LEU A 302 8.13 -23.23 -7.35
CA LEU A 302 7.76 -22.26 -8.38
C LEU A 302 8.69 -22.39 -9.59
N PRO A 303 8.16 -22.70 -10.79
CA PRO A 303 8.98 -22.89 -11.98
C PRO A 303 9.57 -21.58 -12.51
N TYR A 304 8.84 -20.46 -12.41
CA TYR A 304 9.25 -19.19 -13.00
C TYR A 304 9.81 -18.22 -11.96
N ASP A 305 10.87 -17.52 -12.34
CA ASP A 305 11.56 -16.48 -11.57
C ASP A 305 10.61 -15.38 -11.05
N TRP A 306 9.71 -14.87 -11.90
CA TRP A 306 8.73 -13.85 -11.54
C TRP A 306 7.72 -14.36 -10.52
N GLN A 307 7.38 -15.65 -10.53
CA GLN A 307 6.51 -16.21 -9.50
C GLN A 307 7.22 -16.27 -8.16
N ARG A 308 8.51 -16.66 -8.15
CA ARG A 308 9.34 -16.63 -6.94
C ARG A 308 9.42 -15.22 -6.39
N ALA A 309 9.65 -14.22 -7.25
CA ALA A 309 9.67 -12.82 -6.84
C ALA A 309 8.33 -12.34 -6.27
N ALA A 310 7.20 -12.71 -6.90
CA ALA A 310 5.86 -12.39 -6.40
C ALA A 310 5.57 -13.02 -5.03
N VAL A 311 5.93 -14.29 -4.84
CA VAL A 311 5.74 -14.98 -3.56
C VAL A 311 6.69 -14.44 -2.49
N LEU A 312 7.95 -14.16 -2.83
CA LEU A 312 8.90 -13.54 -1.92
C LEU A 312 8.44 -12.14 -1.49
N LEU A 313 7.85 -11.36 -2.40
CA LEU A 313 7.23 -10.08 -2.07
C LEU A 313 6.13 -10.25 -1.02
N LEU A 314 5.22 -11.22 -1.19
CA LEU A 314 4.17 -11.50 -0.20
C LEU A 314 4.71 -12.03 1.13
N LEU A 315 5.84 -12.74 1.13
CA LEU A 315 6.48 -13.23 2.34
C LEU A 315 7.17 -12.10 3.12
N LEU A 316 7.89 -11.22 2.42
CA LEU A 316 8.66 -10.13 3.02
C LEU A 316 7.82 -8.90 3.36
N ALA A 317 6.75 -8.61 2.63
CA ALA A 317 5.97 -7.39 2.83
C ALA A 317 5.44 -7.23 4.27
N PRO A 318 4.87 -8.25 4.94
CA PRO A 318 4.47 -8.16 6.34
C PRO A 318 5.62 -7.85 7.31
N LEU A 319 6.86 -8.24 6.96
CA LEU A 319 8.04 -8.08 7.82
C LEU A 319 8.76 -6.75 7.59
N VAL A 320 8.77 -6.24 6.35
CA VAL A 320 9.46 -5.00 6.00
C VAL A 320 8.53 -3.80 6.18
N MET A 321 7.27 -3.88 5.73
CA MET A 321 6.35 -2.74 5.77
C MET A 321 5.68 -2.54 7.12
N ILE A 322 5.94 -3.40 8.10
CA ILE A 322 5.60 -3.19 9.52
C ILE A 322 6.67 -2.33 10.24
N LEU A 323 7.89 -2.25 9.71
CA LEU A 323 8.97 -1.49 10.35
C LEU A 323 8.63 0.00 10.59
N PRO A 324 7.88 0.73 9.74
CA PRO A 324 7.52 2.11 10.04
C PRO A 324 6.74 2.27 11.35
N THR A 325 5.90 1.28 11.73
CA THR A 325 5.24 1.29 13.04
C THR A 325 6.19 0.79 14.14
N ALA A 326 6.97 -0.25 13.89
CA ALA A 326 7.89 -0.82 14.89
C ALA A 326 9.04 0.12 15.26
N LEU A 327 9.47 0.98 14.34
CA LEU A 327 10.54 1.95 14.57
C LEU A 327 10.04 3.26 15.21
N ALA A 328 8.73 3.44 15.37
CA ALA A 328 8.15 4.65 15.95
C ALA A 328 8.01 4.58 17.48
N VAL A 329 9.14 4.33 18.16
CA VAL A 329 9.20 3.91 19.57
C VAL A 329 8.83 4.99 20.60
N ASN A 330 8.88 6.27 20.21
CA ASN A 330 8.50 7.41 21.07
C ASN A 330 7.02 7.82 20.94
N GLU A 331 6.28 7.17 20.06
CA GLU A 331 4.89 7.48 19.81
C GLU A 331 4.01 6.24 20.06
N ILE A 332 2.76 6.30 19.63
CA ILE A 332 1.83 5.18 19.74
C ILE A 332 2.28 4.02 18.85
N VAL A 333 2.50 2.87 19.50
CA VAL A 333 2.79 1.58 18.89
C VAL A 333 1.74 0.56 19.35
N PRO A 334 1.05 -0.15 18.44
CA PRO A 334 1.16 -0.04 16.98
C PRO A 334 0.42 1.17 16.39
N SER A 335 0.82 1.60 15.18
CA SER A 335 0.16 2.67 14.43
C SER A 335 -0.38 2.18 13.09
N ASN A 336 -1.71 2.23 12.95
CA ASN A 336 -2.39 1.88 11.70
C ASN A 336 -2.06 2.85 10.57
N LEU A 337 -1.83 4.12 10.89
CA LEU A 337 -1.42 5.14 9.93
C LEU A 337 -0.05 4.79 9.33
N ARG A 338 0.92 4.40 10.17
CA ARG A 338 2.28 4.07 9.71
C ARG A 338 2.36 2.75 8.94
N ALA A 339 1.43 1.84 9.22
CA ALA A 339 1.36 0.52 8.61
C ALA A 339 0.70 0.51 7.22
N MET A 340 0.23 1.65 6.69
CA MET A 340 -0.53 1.73 5.42
C MET A 340 0.20 1.09 4.23
N GLY A 341 1.53 1.05 4.26
CA GLY A 341 2.34 0.38 3.23
C GLY A 341 2.18 -1.14 3.14
N LEU A 342 1.51 -1.79 4.10
CA LEU A 342 1.16 -3.21 4.04
C LEU A 342 -0.01 -3.51 3.12
N ILE A 343 -0.95 -2.56 2.97
CA ILE A 343 -2.23 -2.74 2.27
C ILE A 343 -2.08 -3.38 0.88
N PRO A 344 -1.13 -2.97 0.02
CA PRO A 344 -0.99 -3.54 -1.31
C PRO A 344 -0.70 -5.04 -1.33
N PHE A 345 -0.18 -5.61 -0.24
CA PHE A 345 0.35 -6.99 -0.22
C PHE A 345 -0.46 -7.90 0.69
N ILE A 346 -0.81 -7.40 1.88
CA ILE A 346 -1.39 -8.20 2.95
C ILE A 346 -2.77 -8.78 2.61
N PHE A 347 -3.57 -8.06 1.83
CA PHE A 347 -4.92 -8.49 1.44
C PHE A 347 -4.95 -9.64 0.43
N PHE A 348 -3.80 -10.03 -0.14
CA PHE A 348 -3.70 -11.22 -0.99
C PHE A 348 -3.52 -12.51 -0.19
N LEU A 349 -2.99 -12.45 1.02
CA LEU A 349 -2.71 -13.63 1.82
C LEU A 349 -3.98 -14.40 2.24
N PRO A 350 -5.06 -13.77 2.77
CA PRO A 350 -6.27 -14.52 3.11
C PRO A 350 -6.91 -15.25 1.92
N PRO A 351 -7.09 -14.63 0.73
CA PRO A 351 -7.58 -15.34 -0.44
C PRO A 351 -6.69 -16.48 -0.92
N VAL A 352 -5.36 -16.33 -0.83
CA VAL A 352 -4.42 -17.42 -1.13
C VAL A 352 -4.65 -18.58 -0.16
N GLY A 353 -4.79 -18.32 1.14
CA GLY A 353 -5.10 -19.34 2.15
C GLY A 353 -6.44 -20.04 1.89
N LEU A 354 -7.49 -19.27 1.60
CA LEU A 354 -8.81 -19.82 1.30
C LEU A 354 -8.78 -20.75 0.08
N ILE A 355 -8.15 -20.32 -1.02
CA ILE A 355 -8.06 -21.13 -2.23
C ILE A 355 -7.17 -22.36 -2.03
N ALA A 356 -6.11 -22.26 -1.22
CA ALA A 356 -5.28 -23.40 -0.87
C ALA A 356 -6.09 -24.47 -0.10
N LEU A 357 -6.89 -24.05 0.89
CA LEU A 357 -7.76 -24.95 1.66
C LEU A 357 -8.83 -25.61 0.78
N LEU A 358 -9.51 -24.83 -0.06
CA LEU A 358 -10.53 -25.36 -0.96
C LEU A 358 -9.96 -26.42 -1.91
N ARG A 359 -8.75 -26.19 -2.46
CA ARG A 359 -8.07 -27.16 -3.32
C ARG A 359 -7.65 -28.43 -2.58
N ASP A 360 -7.27 -28.32 -1.30
CA ASP A 360 -6.92 -29.50 -0.48
C ASP A 360 -8.16 -30.35 -0.18
N VAL A 361 -9.28 -29.71 0.17
CA VAL A 361 -10.57 -30.39 0.38
C VAL A 361 -11.04 -31.08 -0.89
N GLU A 362 -10.97 -30.40 -2.04
CA GLU A 362 -11.33 -30.99 -3.35
C GLU A 362 -10.50 -32.25 -3.65
N ARG A 363 -9.20 -32.23 -3.35
CA ARG A 363 -8.31 -33.38 -3.55
C ARG A 363 -8.63 -34.55 -2.62
N ARG A 364 -8.92 -34.29 -1.34
CA ARG A 364 -9.16 -35.33 -0.33
C ARG A 364 -10.52 -36.02 -0.48
N PHE A 365 -11.55 -35.26 -0.84
CA PHE A 365 -12.93 -35.75 -0.88
C PHE A 365 -13.44 -36.03 -2.29
N GLY A 366 -12.55 -36.06 -3.29
CA GLY A 366 -12.85 -36.60 -4.62
C GLY A 366 -14.14 -36.06 -5.22
N ARG A 367 -14.36 -34.74 -5.20
CA ARG A 367 -15.45 -34.18 -6.01
C ARG A 367 -15.04 -34.28 -7.50
N PRO A 368 -15.95 -34.74 -8.39
CA PRO A 368 -15.64 -34.98 -9.79
C PRO A 368 -15.14 -33.75 -10.55
#